data_AF-A0A6P1VV85-F1
#
_entry.id   AF-A0A6P1VV85-F1
#
_cell.length_a   1.000
_cell.length_b   1.000
_cell.length_c   1.000
_cell.angle_alpha   90.00
_cell.angle_beta   90.00
_cell.angle_gamma   90.00
#
_symmetry.space_group_name_H-M   'P 1'
#
loop_
_entity.id
_entity.type
_entity.pdbx_description
1 polymer ?
#
loop_
_entity_poly.entity_id
_entity_poly.type
_entity_poly.pdbx_seq_one_letter_code
_entity_poly.pdbx_strand_id
1 'polypeptide(L)' 'MPQVDEPARLQTFMNNRSQYSDDFKALALKLIHQGQSVEQTAQLTGVSQPTLYEWLANWTGSPER' A
#
# COMPACT_ATOMS: atom_id res chain seq x y z
N MET A 1 8.73 32.37 2.34
CA MET A 1 8.81 30.90 2.39
C MET A 1 7.38 30.37 2.35
N PRO A 2 7.03 29.43 1.46
CA PRO A 2 5.70 28.83 1.49
C PRO A 2 5.56 28.01 2.78
N GLN A 3 4.59 28.36 3.60
CA GLN A 3 4.28 27.69 4.87
C GLN A 3 2.89 27.05 4.75
N VAL A 4 2.73 25.89 5.38
CA VAL A 4 1.45 25.19 5.42
C VAL A 4 0.53 25.98 6.34
N ASP A 5 -0.26 26.87 5.74
CA ASP A 5 -1.09 27.85 6.45
C ASP A 5 -2.26 27.19 7.22
N GLU A 6 -2.60 25.95 6.89
CA GLU A 6 -3.81 25.29 7.38
C GLU A 6 -3.53 23.86 7.90
N PRO A 7 -3.21 23.70 9.19
CA PRO A 7 -2.83 22.40 9.77
C PRO A 7 -3.99 21.39 9.72
N ALA A 8 -5.24 21.86 9.73
CA ALA A 8 -6.43 21.00 9.59
C ALA A 8 -6.49 20.36 8.19
N ARG A 9 -6.16 21.10 7.14
CA ARG A 9 -6.14 20.60 5.75
C ARG A 9 -5.06 19.54 5.56
N LEU A 10 -3.90 19.73 6.19
CA LEU A 10 -2.82 18.74 6.22
C LEU A 10 -3.26 17.47 6.96
N GLN A 11 -3.92 17.60 8.11
CA GLN A 11 -4.44 16.45 8.86
C GLN A 11 -5.51 15.68 8.09
N THR A 12 -6.46 16.36 7.44
CA THR A 12 -7.44 15.71 6.56
C THR A 12 -6.76 15.00 5.39
N PHE A 13 -5.74 15.60 4.79
CA PHE A 13 -4.98 14.96 3.71
C PHE A 13 -4.23 13.71 4.18
N MET A 14 -3.62 13.76 5.37
CA MET A 14 -2.96 12.60 5.99
C MET A 14 -3.94 11.50 6.36
N ASN A 15 -5.13 11.85 6.86
CA ASN A 15 -6.19 10.89 7.23
C ASN A 15 -6.89 10.28 6.01
N ASN A 16 -7.00 11.01 4.90
CA ASN A 16 -7.70 10.56 3.69
C ASN A 16 -6.79 9.83 2.69
N ARG A 17 -5.47 9.88 2.87
CA ARG A 17 -4.61 8.92 2.18
C ARG A 17 -4.90 7.54 2.78
N SER A 18 -5.42 6.63 1.96
CA SER A 18 -5.18 5.20 2.18
C SER A 18 -3.72 5.07 2.56
N GLN A 19 -3.44 4.36 3.65
CA GLN A 19 -2.11 4.25 4.26
C GLN A 19 -1.03 3.84 3.24
N TYR A 20 -1.45 3.28 2.10
CA TYR A 20 -0.65 2.93 0.94
C TYR A 20 -1.33 3.41 -0.36
N SER A 21 -0.58 4.10 -1.22
CA SER A 21 -1.01 4.46 -2.59
C SER A 21 -1.18 3.23 -3.47
N ASP A 22 -2.04 3.29 -4.47
CA ASP A 22 -2.30 2.16 -5.39
C ASP A 22 -1.03 1.73 -6.14
N ASP A 23 -0.18 2.66 -6.57
CA ASP A 23 1.14 2.36 -7.16
C ASP A 23 2.02 1.52 -6.23
N PHE A 24 1.97 1.81 -4.93
CA PHE A 24 2.75 1.10 -3.92
C PHE A 24 2.22 -0.31 -3.68
N LYS A 25 0.89 -0.47 -3.64
CA LYS A 25 0.26 -1.79 -3.59
C LYS A 25 0.63 -2.63 -4.81
N ALA A 26 0.58 -2.04 -6.01
CA ALA A 26 0.96 -2.70 -7.26
C ALA A 26 2.43 -3.13 -7.26
N LEU A 27 3.33 -2.29 -6.74
CA LEU A 27 4.75 -2.64 -6.59
C LEU A 27 4.93 -3.82 -5.62
N ALA A 28 4.28 -3.80 -4.45
CA ALA A 28 4.38 -4.89 -3.48
C ALA A 28 3.83 -6.22 -4.05
N LEU A 29 2.70 -6.19 -4.74
CA LEU A 29 2.13 -7.37 -5.41
C LEU A 29 3.04 -7.89 -6.53
N LYS A 30 3.67 -6.99 -7.29
CA LYS A 30 4.62 -7.38 -8.35
C LYS A 30 5.84 -8.10 -7.79
N LEU A 31 6.41 -7.64 -6.67
CA LEU A 31 7.54 -8.31 -6.02
C LEU A 31 7.17 -9.75 -5.61
N ILE A 32 5.97 -9.92 -5.07
CA ILE A 32 5.46 -11.25 -4.69
C ILE A 32 5.29 -12.14 -5.93
N HIS A 33 4.71 -11.59 -7.01
CA HIS A 33 4.55 -12.31 -8.27
C HIS A 33 5.89 -12.68 -8.94
N GLN A 34 6.96 -11.91 -8.71
CA GLN A 34 8.32 -12.20 -9.19
C GLN A 34 9.01 -13.33 -8.40
N GLY A 35 8.33 -13.93 -7.43
CA GLY A 35 8.83 -15.06 -6.66
C GLY A 35 9.35 -14.69 -5.27
N GLN A 36 9.24 -13.43 -4.85
CA GLN A 36 9.49 -13.11 -3.44
C GLN A 36 8.37 -13.63 -2.55
N SER A 37 8.75 -14.16 -1.39
CA SER A 37 7.77 -14.49 -0.36
C SER A 37 7.14 -13.22 0.22
N VAL A 38 5.93 -13.36 0.75
CA VAL A 38 5.22 -12.30 1.46
C VAL A 38 6.06 -11.76 2.63
N GLU A 39 6.78 -12.64 3.33
CA GLU A 39 7.70 -12.29 4.41
C GLU A 39 8.83 -11.35 3.97
N GLN A 40 9.50 -11.68 2.85
CA GLN A 40 10.57 -10.87 2.29
C GLN A 40 10.03 -9.53 1.80
N THR A 41 8.86 -9.54 1.16
CA THR A 41 8.21 -8.32 0.68
C THR A 41 7.81 -7.41 1.86
N ALA A 42 7.33 -7.99 2.97
CA ALA A 42 7.03 -7.25 4.20
C ALA A 42 8.27 -6.56 4.78
N GLN A 43 9.39 -7.29 4.85
CA GLN A 43 10.66 -6.73 5.33
C GLN A 43 11.19 -5.61 4.43
N LEU A 44 11.05 -5.74 3.10
CA LEU A 44 11.54 -4.75 2.15
C LEU A 44 10.67 -3.51 2.03
N THR A 45 9.35 -3.67 2.14
CA THR A 45 8.38 -2.59 1.95
C THR A 45 7.97 -1.94 3.28
N GLY A 46 8.26 -2.57 4.42
CA GLY A 46 7.77 -2.15 5.73
C GLY A 46 6.28 -2.41 5.96
N VAL A 47 5.61 -3.08 5.03
CA VAL A 47 4.20 -3.44 5.13
C VAL A 47 4.06 -4.71 5.96
N SER A 48 3.11 -4.72 6.89
CA SER A 48 2.78 -5.91 7.66
C SER A 48 2.34 -7.06 6.73
N GLN A 49 2.86 -8.26 6.98
CA GLN A 49 2.45 -9.49 6.27
C GLN A 49 0.92 -9.66 6.13
N PRO A 50 0.08 -9.47 7.19
CA PRO A 50 -1.37 -9.57 7.05
C PRO A 50 -1.95 -8.60 6.01
N THR A 51 -1.41 -7.38 5.91
CA THR A 51 -1.83 -6.39 4.92
C THR A 51 -1.48 -6.82 3.50
N LEU A 52 -0.31 -7.44 3.30
CA LEU A 52 0.07 -7.99 2.00
C LEU A 52 -0.82 -9.19 1.60
N TYR A 53 -1.17 -10.06 2.55
CA TYR A 53 -2.14 -11.15 2.31
C TYR A 53 -3.52 -10.61 1.95
N GLU A 54 -3.98 -9.54 2.61
CA GLU A 54 -5.25 -8.88 2.29
C GLU A 54 -5.25 -8.33 0.87
N TRP A 55 -4.17 -7.68 0.43
CA TRP A 55 -4.03 -7.19 -0.94
C TRP A 55 -4.01 -8.31 -1.96
N LEU A 56 -3.29 -9.40 -1.68
CA LEU A 56 -3.29 -10.59 -2.53
C LEU A 56 -4.69 -11.19 -2.65
N ALA A 57 -5.43 -11.31 -1.55
CA ALA A 57 -6.78 -11.86 -1.55
C ALA A 57 -7.77 -10.97 -2.34
N ASN A 58 -7.67 -9.65 -2.20
CA ASN A 58 -8.48 -8.72 -3.00
C ASN A 58 -8.12 -8.78 -4.50
N TRP A 59 -6.83 -8.99 -4.81
CA TRP A 59 -6.37 -9.08 -6.19
C TRP A 59 -6.78 -10.41 -6.85
N THR A 60 -6.60 -11.55 -6.19
CA THR A 60 -7.00 -12.87 -6.71
C THR A 60 -8.51 -13.09 -6.70
N GLY A 61 -9.22 -12.36 -5.84
CA GLY A 61 -10.69 -12.32 -5.77
C GLY A 61 -11.36 -11.56 -6.92
N SER A 62 -10.59 -10.98 -7.85
CA SER A 62 -11.10 -10.44 -9.10
C SER A 62 -10.76 -11.40 -10.25
N PRO A 63 -11.53 -12.48 -10.47
CA PRO A 63 -11.61 -13.05 -11.81
C PRO A 63 -12.27 -11.98 -12.68
N GLU A 64 -11.43 -11.29 -13.44
CA GLU A 64 -11.78 -10.64 -14.69
C GLU A 64 -13.03 -11.26 -15.35
N ARG A 65 -14.15 -10.56 -15.24
CA ARG A 65 -15.33 -10.71 -16.11
C ARG A 65 -15.96 -9.36 -16.36
#